data_AF-A0AA95MFW1-F1
#
_entry.id   AF-A0AA95MFW1-F1
#
_cell.length_a   1.000
_cell.length_b   1.000
_cell.length_c   1.000
_cell.angle_alpha   90.00
_cell.angle_beta   90.00
_cell.angle_gamma   90.00
#
_symmetry.space_group_name_H-M   'P 1'
#
loop_
_entity.id
_entity.type
_entity.pdbx_description
1 polymer ?
#
loop_
_entity_poly.entity_id
_entity_poly.type
_entity_poly.pdbx_seq_one_letter_code
_entity_poly.pdbx_strand_id
1 'polypeptide(L)'
;MTTNLTKPISKKLLFAMLIVTIGAEVLLYLTRYSYMAGTLYDAMMVSSFFIGWKLHQRLKSPTDHPKTKRQLTLQFTGAFLIFFLGSTVINMYSTYTFQDFSVDYDQYVQDYAETQAYDPGDEGASTEPVWAFFEKVDMIGSDLYADTLAGLEEVWRLAYMILLLVIFKKIFPRRWESGRRDIFLMSALFLTSILFGIDHTLDSEQPLSIRIGAIVTFANMGLLFGLILLWTRNLWVTVLVHALYDITATLSWYYIDYAVELFALAVLLVHLILHTLEKLNQRRLEHQLEADDLVQAAE
;
A
#
# COMPACT_ATOMS: atom_id res chain seq x y z
N MET A 1 -11.74 -4.41 -16.35
CA MET A 1 -11.40 -4.53 -14.91
C MET A 1 -12.63 -4.62 -14.01
N THR A 2 -13.53 -3.62 -14.00
CA THR A 2 -14.75 -3.60 -13.14
C THR A 2 -15.64 -4.85 -13.26
N THR A 3 -15.75 -5.42 -14.46
CA THR A 3 -16.44 -6.70 -14.70
C THR A 3 -15.79 -7.87 -13.94
N ASN A 4 -14.46 -7.91 -13.83
CA ASN A 4 -13.74 -8.98 -13.13
C ASN A 4 -13.80 -8.79 -11.61
N LEU A 5 -13.66 -7.55 -11.13
CA LEU A 5 -13.81 -7.20 -9.72
C LEU A 5 -15.18 -7.64 -9.17
N THR A 6 -16.24 -7.47 -9.96
CA THR A 6 -17.63 -7.81 -9.58
C THR A 6 -18.11 -9.19 -10.04
N LYS A 7 -17.19 -10.12 -10.38
CA LYS A 7 -17.53 -11.54 -10.58
C LYS A 7 -18.14 -12.13 -9.30
N PRO A 8 -19.02 -13.15 -9.40
CA PRO A 8 -19.61 -13.80 -8.23
C PRO A 8 -18.57 -14.12 -7.15
N ILE A 9 -18.92 -13.83 -5.90
CA ILE A 9 -18.08 -14.01 -4.72
C ILE A 9 -18.67 -15.19 -3.94
N SER A 10 -17.85 -16.18 -3.60
CA SER A 10 -18.31 -17.29 -2.76
C SER A 10 -18.61 -16.78 -1.35
N LYS A 11 -19.54 -17.41 -0.64
CA LYS A 11 -19.89 -17.03 0.75
C LYS A 11 -18.64 -16.97 1.66
N LYS A 12 -17.73 -17.92 1.48
CA LYS A 12 -16.44 -17.97 2.21
C LYS A 12 -15.56 -16.75 1.91
N LEU A 13 -15.43 -16.36 0.65
CA LEU A 13 -14.64 -15.19 0.27
C LEU A 13 -15.30 -13.89 0.72
N LEU A 14 -16.63 -13.78 0.63
CA LEU A 14 -17.36 -12.62 1.12
C LEU A 14 -17.17 -12.44 2.63
N PHE A 15 -17.31 -13.51 3.40
CA PHE A 15 -17.08 -13.47 4.85
C PHE A 15 -15.63 -13.10 5.18
N ALA A 16 -14.66 -13.69 4.48
CA ALA A 16 -13.26 -13.35 4.65
C ALA A 16 -12.96 -11.87 4.33
N MET A 17 -13.56 -11.33 3.27
CA MET A 17 -13.46 -9.91 2.92
C MET A 17 -14.05 -9.01 4.02
N LEU A 18 -15.21 -9.36 4.59
CA LEU A 18 -15.81 -8.60 5.68
C LEU A 18 -14.97 -8.63 6.96
N ILE A 19 -14.32 -9.76 7.26
CA ILE A 19 -13.39 -9.87 8.39
C ILE A 19 -12.19 -8.95 8.19
N VAL A 20 -11.50 -9.04 7.04
CA VAL A 20 -10.29 -8.21 6.84
C VAL A 20 -10.60 -6.73 6.63
N THR A 21 -11.86 -6.36 6.40
CA THR A 21 -12.24 -4.95 6.29
C THR A 21 -12.80 -4.44 7.62
N ILE A 22 -14.01 -4.84 7.98
CA ILE A 22 -14.70 -4.31 9.17
C ILE A 22 -14.09 -4.91 10.44
N GLY A 23 -13.70 -6.19 10.41
CA GLY A 23 -13.01 -6.79 11.54
C GLY A 23 -11.66 -6.15 11.81
N ALA A 24 -10.95 -5.68 10.76
CA ALA A 24 -9.70 -4.96 10.90
C ALA A 24 -9.89 -3.62 11.62
N GLU A 25 -10.84 -2.80 11.16
CA GLU A 25 -11.19 -1.52 11.80
C GLU A 25 -11.59 -1.70 13.27
N VAL A 26 -12.38 -2.75 13.57
CA VAL A 26 -12.79 -3.05 14.95
C VAL A 26 -11.59 -3.44 15.80
N LEU A 27 -10.70 -4.30 15.31
CA LEU A 27 -9.51 -4.69 16.06
C LEU A 27 -8.56 -3.52 16.24
N LEU A 28 -8.37 -2.70 15.21
CA LEU A 28 -7.55 -1.50 15.24
C LEU A 28 -8.09 -0.48 16.26
N TYR A 29 -9.40 -0.26 16.31
CA TYR A 29 -10.01 0.58 17.34
C TYR A 29 -9.80 0.03 18.75
N LEU A 30 -9.83 -1.29 18.92
CA LEU A 30 -9.69 -1.94 20.21
C LEU A 30 -8.24 -2.00 20.71
N THR A 31 -7.23 -1.74 19.87
CA THR A 31 -5.81 -1.69 20.31
C THR A 31 -5.60 -0.65 21.40
N ARG A 32 -6.33 0.47 21.34
CA ARG A 32 -6.41 1.51 22.40
C ARG A 32 -6.66 0.97 23.80
N TYR A 33 -7.34 -0.16 23.89
CA TYR A 33 -7.83 -0.71 25.16
C TYR A 33 -7.25 -2.09 25.46
N SER A 34 -6.53 -2.71 24.51
CA SER A 34 -6.11 -4.11 24.65
C SER A 34 -4.93 -4.50 23.74
N TYR A 35 -3.83 -4.94 24.36
CA TYR A 35 -2.73 -5.61 23.66
C TYR A 35 -3.17 -6.86 22.89
N MET A 36 -4.15 -7.61 23.42
CA MET A 36 -4.71 -8.77 22.72
C MET A 36 -5.36 -8.36 21.39
N ALA A 37 -5.98 -7.17 21.33
CA ALA A 37 -6.55 -6.67 20.09
C ALA A 37 -5.47 -6.36 19.05
N GLY A 38 -4.32 -5.81 19.48
CA GLY A 38 -3.13 -5.63 18.62
C GLY A 38 -2.61 -6.95 18.06
N THR A 39 -2.39 -7.94 18.93
CA THR A 39 -1.96 -9.29 18.47
C THR A 39 -2.95 -9.93 17.49
N LEU A 40 -4.25 -9.76 17.72
CA LEU A 40 -5.29 -10.27 16.83
C LEU A 40 -5.33 -9.50 15.50
N TYR A 41 -5.08 -8.20 15.52
CA TYR A 41 -4.94 -7.36 14.33
C TYR A 41 -3.78 -7.87 13.47
N ASP A 42 -2.59 -8.06 14.04
CA ASP A 42 -1.42 -8.58 13.32
C ASP A 42 -1.67 -9.97 12.71
N ALA A 43 -2.25 -10.87 13.50
CA ALA A 43 -2.59 -12.22 13.03
C ALA A 43 -3.58 -12.17 11.84
N MET A 44 -4.52 -11.23 11.87
CA MET A 44 -5.44 -11.00 10.76
C MET A 44 -4.73 -10.34 9.56
N MET A 45 -3.80 -9.41 9.77
CA MET A 45 -2.99 -8.81 8.69
C MET A 45 -2.17 -9.88 7.97
N VAL A 46 -1.47 -10.76 8.69
CA VAL A 46 -0.78 -11.93 8.12
C VAL A 46 -1.77 -12.83 7.36
N SER A 47 -2.92 -13.12 7.96
CA SER A 47 -3.96 -13.95 7.33
C SER A 47 -4.56 -13.32 6.08
N SER A 48 -4.56 -11.99 5.99
CA SER A 48 -5.09 -11.24 4.85
C SER A 48 -4.34 -11.58 3.56
N PHE A 49 -3.06 -11.98 3.65
CA PHE A 49 -2.25 -12.41 2.50
C PHE A 49 -2.99 -13.45 1.63
N PHE A 50 -3.62 -14.45 2.25
CA PHE A 50 -4.34 -15.51 1.54
C PHE A 50 -5.61 -14.99 0.83
N ILE A 51 -6.23 -13.95 1.37
CA ILE A 51 -7.36 -13.26 0.77
C ILE A 51 -6.86 -12.40 -0.39
N GLY A 52 -5.79 -11.64 -0.17
CA GLY A 52 -5.08 -10.85 -1.19
C GLY A 52 -4.71 -11.69 -2.41
N TRP A 53 -4.23 -12.93 -2.21
CA TRP A 53 -3.95 -13.84 -3.32
C TRP A 53 -5.17 -14.11 -4.21
N LYS A 54 -6.35 -14.29 -3.62
CA LYS A 54 -7.60 -14.52 -4.35
C LYS A 54 -8.13 -13.23 -4.99
N LEU A 55 -7.98 -12.09 -4.32
CA LEU A 55 -8.43 -10.80 -4.83
C LEU A 55 -7.54 -10.28 -5.97
N HIS A 56 -6.23 -10.52 -5.90
CA HIS A 56 -5.26 -10.16 -6.94
C HIS A 56 -5.67 -10.73 -8.31
N GLN A 57 -6.14 -11.98 -8.35
CA GLN A 57 -6.59 -12.62 -9.59
C GLN A 57 -7.77 -11.86 -10.25
N ARG A 58 -8.54 -11.10 -9.50
CA ARG A 58 -9.67 -10.30 -10.01
C ARG A 58 -9.24 -8.99 -10.69
N LEU A 59 -7.99 -8.56 -10.48
CA LEU A 59 -7.42 -7.38 -11.14
C LEU A 59 -6.98 -7.66 -12.57
N LYS A 60 -6.58 -8.91 -12.87
CA LYS A 60 -6.11 -9.32 -14.19
C LYS A 60 -7.24 -9.30 -15.22
N SER A 61 -6.96 -8.78 -16.42
CA SER A 61 -7.80 -8.95 -17.60
C SER A 61 -7.57 -10.33 -18.23
N PRO A 62 -8.59 -10.96 -18.86
CA PRO A 62 -8.38 -12.19 -19.63
C PRO A 62 -7.41 -12.01 -20.82
N THR A 63 -7.22 -10.76 -21.25
CA THR A 63 -6.35 -10.34 -22.35
C THR A 63 -4.96 -9.92 -21.90
N ASP A 64 -4.66 -9.96 -20.60
CA ASP A 64 -3.35 -9.51 -20.10
C ASP A 64 -2.29 -10.57 -20.42
N HIS A 65 -1.28 -10.18 -21.20
CA HIS A 65 -0.10 -11.02 -21.40
C HIS A 65 0.74 -11.09 -20.12
N PRO A 66 1.36 -12.25 -19.82
CA PRO A 66 2.25 -12.36 -18.68
C PRO A 66 3.43 -11.41 -18.86
N LYS A 67 3.62 -10.50 -17.91
CA LYS A 67 4.74 -9.56 -17.89
C LYS A 67 6.05 -10.29 -17.60
N THR A 68 7.12 -9.86 -18.26
CA THR A 68 8.47 -10.35 -17.94
C THR A 68 8.91 -9.85 -16.56
N LYS A 69 9.90 -10.52 -15.95
CA LYS A 69 10.49 -10.06 -14.67
C LYS A 69 10.95 -8.60 -14.76
N ARG A 70 11.58 -8.22 -15.88
CA ARG A 70 12.03 -6.84 -16.12
C ARG A 70 10.88 -5.84 -16.13
N GLN A 71 9.77 -6.17 -16.80
CA GLN A 71 8.58 -5.33 -16.85
C GLN A 71 7.90 -5.21 -15.48
N LEU A 72 7.91 -6.27 -14.67
CA LEU A 72 7.43 -6.22 -13.29
C LEU A 72 8.33 -5.31 -12.43
N THR A 73 9.65 -5.40 -12.56
CA THR A 73 10.57 -4.50 -11.86
C THR A 73 10.41 -3.05 -12.31
N LEU A 74 10.20 -2.79 -13.61
CA LEU A 74 9.90 -1.46 -14.12
C LEU A 74 8.58 -0.90 -13.58
N GLN A 75 7.56 -1.75 -13.50
CA GLN A 75 6.29 -1.39 -12.90
C GLN A 75 6.43 -1.05 -11.42
N PHE A 76 7.18 -1.86 -10.66
CA PHE A 76 7.44 -1.59 -9.24
C PHE A 76 8.22 -0.29 -9.05
N THR A 77 9.37 -0.14 -9.71
CA THR A 77 10.22 1.06 -9.58
C THR A 77 9.48 2.34 -10.01
N GLY A 78 8.70 2.28 -11.09
CA GLY A 78 7.86 3.41 -11.49
C GLY A 78 6.76 3.73 -10.48
N ALA A 79 6.11 2.72 -9.91
CA ALA A 79 5.11 2.90 -8.85
C ALA A 79 5.71 3.51 -7.59
N PHE A 80 6.87 3.03 -7.16
CA PHE A 80 7.59 3.56 -6.01
C PHE A 80 7.95 5.04 -6.20
N LEU A 81 8.51 5.41 -7.36
CA LEU A 81 8.90 6.80 -7.64
C LEU A 81 7.69 7.75 -7.72
N ILE A 82 6.58 7.28 -8.31
CA ILE A 82 5.32 8.05 -8.33
C ILE A 82 4.80 8.23 -6.91
N PHE A 83 4.84 7.17 -6.09
CA PHE A 83 4.41 7.22 -4.71
C PHE A 83 5.26 8.22 -3.91
N PHE A 84 6.59 8.06 -3.94
CA PHE A 84 7.53 8.93 -3.24
C PHE A 84 7.37 10.41 -3.60
N LEU A 85 7.24 10.74 -4.90
CA LEU A 85 7.03 12.12 -5.32
C LEU A 85 5.67 12.65 -4.85
N GLY A 86 4.62 11.84 -4.98
CA GLY A 86 3.28 12.22 -4.56
C GLY A 86 3.17 12.37 -3.05
N SER A 87 3.78 11.49 -2.26
CA SER A 87 3.82 11.58 -0.79
C SER A 87 4.58 12.81 -0.35
N THR A 88 5.69 13.17 -1.02
CA THR A 88 6.41 14.43 -0.76
C THR A 88 5.50 15.65 -0.94
N VAL A 89 4.74 15.71 -2.05
CA VAL A 89 3.79 16.80 -2.31
C VAL A 89 2.67 16.84 -1.26
N ILE A 90 2.13 15.67 -0.88
CA ILE A 90 1.10 15.55 0.16
C ILE A 90 1.64 16.04 1.50
N ASN A 91 2.83 15.61 1.89
CA ASN A 91 3.48 15.99 3.14
C ASN A 91 3.71 17.51 3.17
N MET A 92 4.27 18.10 2.11
CA MET A 92 4.43 19.55 2.01
C MET A 92 3.09 20.28 2.16
N TYR A 93 2.05 19.82 1.47
CA TYR A 93 0.71 20.41 1.60
C TYR A 93 0.19 20.34 3.04
N SER A 94 0.35 19.20 3.70
CA SER A 94 -0.07 19.00 5.08
C SER A 94 0.72 19.89 6.04
N THR A 95 2.04 20.03 5.85
CA THR A 95 2.91 20.94 6.61
C THR A 95 2.40 22.39 6.59
N TYR A 96 1.96 22.87 5.43
CA TYR A 96 1.48 24.25 5.31
C TYR A 96 0.02 24.44 5.76
N THR A 97 -0.82 23.41 5.63
CA THR A 97 -2.27 23.53 5.85
C THR A 97 -2.69 23.13 7.26
N PHE A 98 -2.04 22.11 7.83
CA PHE A 98 -2.36 21.52 9.13
C PHE A 98 -1.15 21.62 10.06
N GLN A 99 -0.86 22.84 10.50
CA GLN A 99 0.33 23.13 11.34
C GLN A 99 0.32 22.31 12.63
N ASP A 100 -0.83 22.20 13.33
CA ASP A 100 -0.96 21.39 14.55
C ASP A 100 -0.55 19.93 14.31
N PHE A 101 -1.08 19.30 13.25
CA PHE A 101 -0.71 17.94 12.86
C PHE A 101 0.78 17.83 12.50
N SER A 102 1.36 18.87 11.91
CA SER A 102 2.73 18.83 11.40
C SER A 102 3.77 19.05 12.48
N VAL A 103 3.43 19.84 13.51
CA VAL A 103 4.26 20.02 14.71
C VAL A 103 4.26 18.73 15.54
N ASP A 104 3.12 18.04 15.62
CA ASP A 104 2.99 16.77 16.35
C ASP A 104 3.21 15.54 15.45
N TYR A 105 3.55 15.70 14.16
CA TYR A 105 3.69 14.57 13.23
C TYR A 105 4.84 13.65 13.66
N ASP A 106 5.94 14.26 14.12
CA ASP A 106 7.10 13.52 14.64
C ASP A 106 6.72 12.70 15.88
N GLN A 107 5.85 13.24 16.75
CA GLN A 107 5.37 12.54 17.94
C GLN A 107 4.30 11.49 17.61
N TYR A 108 3.42 11.76 16.64
CA TYR A 108 2.38 10.83 16.20
C TYR A 108 2.97 9.61 15.47
N VAL A 109 4.00 9.80 14.64
CA VAL A 109 4.74 8.68 14.03
C VAL A 109 5.47 7.87 15.09
N GLN A 110 6.04 8.53 16.10
CA GLN A 110 6.65 7.86 17.26
C GLN A 110 5.64 7.02 18.04
N ASP A 111 4.50 7.60 18.41
CA ASP A 111 3.44 6.88 19.12
C ASP A 111 2.87 5.71 18.30
N TYR A 112 2.75 5.86 16.97
CA TYR A 112 2.27 4.79 16.08
C TYR A 112 3.27 3.62 16.00
N ALA A 113 4.57 3.92 15.85
CA ALA A 113 5.64 2.92 15.87
C ALA A 113 5.77 2.26 17.26
N GLU A 114 5.66 3.04 18.34
CA GLU A 114 5.73 2.55 19.72
C GLU A 114 4.51 1.71 20.12
N THR A 115 3.31 1.99 19.58
CA THR A 115 2.12 1.16 19.81
C THR A 115 2.27 -0.24 19.18
N GLN A 116 3.15 -0.38 18.16
CA GLN A 116 3.48 -1.65 17.51
C GLN A 116 4.81 -2.26 17.97
N ALA A 117 5.66 -1.48 18.65
CA ALA A 117 6.91 -1.96 19.21
C ALA A 117 6.72 -2.47 20.64
N TYR A 118 7.45 -3.54 20.98
CA TYR A 118 7.55 -4.05 22.33
C TYR A 118 8.32 -3.06 23.21
N ASP A 119 7.67 -2.48 24.23
CA ASP A 119 8.31 -1.66 25.28
C ASP A 119 8.82 -2.60 26.40
N PRO A 120 10.14 -2.89 26.47
CA PRO A 120 10.69 -3.58 27.62
C PRO A 120 10.84 -2.51 28.71
N GLY A 121 9.83 -2.42 29.58
CA GLY A 121 9.83 -1.48 30.70
C GLY A 121 11.19 -1.37 31.38
N ASP A 122 11.58 -0.12 31.63
CA ASP A 122 12.85 0.34 32.19
C ASP A 122 13.08 -0.22 33.62
N GLU A 123 13.38 -1.50 33.72
CA GLU A 123 13.82 -2.16 34.96
C GLU A 123 15.28 -2.57 34.81
N GLY A 124 16.16 -1.59 35.06
CA GLY A 124 17.51 -1.72 35.59
C GLY A 124 18.19 -3.10 35.44
N ALA A 125 18.66 -3.42 34.24
CA ALA A 125 19.48 -4.60 34.00
C ALA A 125 20.87 -4.19 33.51
N SER A 126 21.88 -4.71 34.20
CA SER A 126 23.31 -4.52 33.93
C SER A 126 23.67 -4.64 32.44
N THR A 127 24.14 -3.53 31.86
CA THR A 127 24.55 -3.42 30.46
C THR A 127 25.78 -4.28 30.14
N GLU A 128 25.58 -5.54 29.75
CA GLU A 128 26.58 -6.23 28.93
C GLU A 128 26.34 -5.93 27.45
N PRO A 129 27.38 -5.63 26.66
CA PRO A 129 27.27 -5.19 25.26
C PRO A 129 26.58 -6.20 24.34
N VAL A 130 26.48 -7.47 24.74
CA VAL A 130 25.78 -8.52 23.99
C VAL A 130 24.26 -8.37 24.10
N TRP A 131 23.72 -8.01 25.27
CA TRP A 131 22.28 -7.80 25.45
C TRP A 131 21.79 -6.56 24.70
N ALA A 132 22.55 -5.46 24.75
CA ALA A 132 22.27 -4.25 23.98
C ALA A 132 22.27 -4.50 22.46
N PHE A 133 23.08 -5.44 21.96
CA PHE A 133 23.04 -5.83 20.55
C PHE A 133 21.74 -6.56 20.20
N PHE A 134 21.32 -7.54 21.02
CA PHE A 134 20.08 -8.28 20.77
C PHE A 134 18.84 -7.40 20.87
N GLU A 135 18.78 -6.51 21.86
CA GLU A 135 17.70 -5.52 22.00
C GLU A 135 17.60 -4.63 20.75
N LYS A 136 18.73 -4.15 20.23
CA LYS A 136 18.74 -3.35 19.00
C LYS A 136 18.28 -4.12 17.77
N VAL A 137 18.68 -5.40 17.65
CA VAL A 137 18.22 -6.27 16.55
C VAL A 137 16.73 -6.55 16.67
N ASP A 138 16.22 -6.75 17.88
CA ASP A 138 14.81 -7.01 18.14
C ASP A 138 13.95 -5.78 17.81
N MET A 139 14.35 -4.60 18.26
CA MET A 139 13.68 -3.33 17.95
C MET A 139 13.62 -3.06 16.44
N ILE A 140 14.77 -3.10 15.74
CA ILE A 140 14.80 -2.95 14.26
C ILE A 140 13.94 -4.03 13.59
N GLY A 141 14.01 -5.26 14.09
CA GLY A 141 13.24 -6.39 13.55
C GLY A 141 11.72 -6.18 13.70
N SER A 142 11.29 -5.66 14.84
CA SER A 142 9.90 -5.33 15.14
C SER A 142 9.37 -4.24 14.21
N ASP A 143 10.13 -3.15 14.06
CA ASP A 143 9.79 -2.04 13.15
C ASP A 143 9.62 -2.53 11.71
N LEU A 144 10.59 -3.31 11.21
CA LEU A 144 10.52 -3.87 9.85
C LEU A 144 9.34 -4.82 9.67
N TYR A 145 8.98 -5.57 10.72
CA TYR A 145 7.84 -6.47 10.70
C TYR A 145 6.52 -5.68 10.64
N ALA A 146 6.36 -4.68 11.50
CA ALA A 146 5.22 -3.77 11.54
C ALA A 146 5.00 -3.08 10.18
N ASP A 147 6.03 -2.45 9.62
CA ASP A 147 5.96 -1.76 8.33
C ASP A 147 5.65 -2.74 7.16
N THR A 148 6.16 -3.97 7.25
CA THR A 148 5.82 -5.02 6.27
C THR A 148 4.34 -5.41 6.35
N LEU A 149 3.78 -5.49 7.56
CA LEU A 149 2.36 -5.77 7.77
C LEU A 149 1.48 -4.60 7.32
N ALA A 150 1.90 -3.36 7.56
CA ALA A 150 1.20 -2.16 7.08
C ALA A 150 1.01 -2.20 5.56
N GLY A 151 1.99 -2.70 4.80
CA GLY A 151 1.81 -2.91 3.35
C GLY A 151 0.66 -3.86 2.98
N LEU A 152 0.27 -4.81 3.84
CA LEU A 152 -0.89 -5.68 3.61
C LEU A 152 -2.23 -4.95 3.77
N GLU A 153 -2.23 -3.69 4.21
CA GLU A 153 -3.43 -2.86 4.25
C GLU A 153 -4.08 -2.69 2.87
N GLU A 154 -3.27 -2.77 1.82
CA GLU A 154 -3.71 -2.76 0.44
C GLU A 154 -4.68 -3.90 0.11
N VAL A 155 -4.63 -5.01 0.86
CA VAL A 155 -5.55 -6.14 0.71
C VAL A 155 -6.95 -5.77 1.15
N TRP A 156 -7.11 -5.19 2.35
CA TRP A 156 -8.44 -4.82 2.85
C TRP A 156 -9.00 -3.65 2.05
N ARG A 157 -8.16 -2.71 1.62
CA ARG A 157 -8.56 -1.62 0.72
C ARG A 157 -9.14 -2.12 -0.60
N LEU A 158 -8.46 -3.08 -1.25
CA LEU A 158 -9.01 -3.75 -2.45
C LEU A 158 -10.30 -4.51 -2.13
N ALA A 159 -10.38 -5.16 -0.97
CA ALA A 159 -11.61 -5.83 -0.53
C ALA A 159 -12.78 -4.84 -0.41
N TYR A 160 -12.57 -3.68 0.23
CA TYR A 160 -13.58 -2.62 0.31
C TYR A 160 -13.98 -2.09 -1.06
N MET A 161 -13.02 -1.83 -1.96
CA MET A 161 -13.35 -1.40 -3.32
C MET A 161 -14.28 -2.40 -4.01
N ILE A 162 -14.03 -3.70 -3.86
CA ILE A 162 -14.89 -4.76 -4.42
C ILE A 162 -16.27 -4.77 -3.75
N LEU A 163 -16.33 -4.68 -2.41
CA LEU A 163 -17.59 -4.66 -1.66
C LEU A 163 -18.46 -3.47 -2.09
N LEU A 164 -17.89 -2.27 -2.16
CA LEU A 164 -18.57 -1.06 -2.63
C LEU A 164 -19.06 -1.22 -4.07
N LEU A 165 -18.24 -1.76 -4.96
CA LEU A 165 -18.66 -2.02 -6.35
C LEU A 165 -19.82 -3.03 -6.44
N VAL A 166 -19.83 -4.06 -5.60
CA VAL A 166 -20.95 -5.01 -5.51
C VAL A 166 -22.22 -4.32 -5.01
N ILE A 167 -22.10 -3.45 -4.01
CA ILE A 167 -23.21 -2.62 -3.50
C ILE A 167 -23.73 -1.70 -4.61
N PHE A 168 -22.86 -0.97 -5.30
CA PHE A 168 -23.24 -0.08 -6.41
C PHE A 168 -23.93 -0.82 -7.55
N LYS A 169 -23.41 -1.99 -7.93
CA LYS A 169 -24.04 -2.85 -8.95
C LYS A 169 -25.45 -3.27 -8.55
N LYS A 170 -25.69 -3.54 -7.26
CA LYS A 170 -27.00 -3.94 -6.73
C LYS A 170 -27.97 -2.77 -6.61
N ILE A 171 -27.52 -1.61 -6.16
CA ILE A 171 -28.36 -0.42 -5.93
C ILE A 171 -28.67 0.33 -7.23
N PHE A 172 -27.72 0.37 -8.17
CA PHE A 172 -27.82 1.15 -9.41
C PHE A 172 -27.71 0.30 -10.69
N PRO A 173 -28.51 -0.78 -10.87
CA PRO A 173 -28.34 -1.73 -11.97
C PRO A 173 -28.47 -1.08 -13.35
N ARG A 174 -29.42 -0.15 -13.54
CA ARG A 174 -29.63 0.56 -14.82
C ARG A 174 -28.41 1.40 -15.23
N ARG A 175 -27.77 2.09 -14.28
CA ARG A 175 -26.55 2.88 -14.54
C ARG A 175 -25.31 1.99 -14.70
N TRP A 176 -25.31 0.83 -14.05
CA TRP A 176 -24.24 -0.16 -14.19
C TRP A 176 -24.24 -0.83 -15.57
N GLU A 177 -25.43 -1.12 -16.10
CA GLU A 177 -25.65 -1.73 -17.41
C GLU A 177 -25.43 -0.75 -18.56
N SER A 178 -25.66 0.56 -18.36
CA SER A 178 -25.42 1.59 -19.38
C SER A 178 -23.95 1.87 -19.70
N GLY A 179 -23.02 1.09 -19.14
CA GLY A 179 -21.59 1.17 -19.44
C GLY A 179 -20.81 2.21 -18.61
N ARG A 180 -21.47 3.01 -17.78
CA ARG A 180 -20.83 4.01 -16.90
C ARG A 180 -20.22 3.36 -15.64
N ARG A 181 -19.38 2.34 -15.81
CA ARG A 181 -18.80 1.61 -14.67
C ARG A 181 -17.63 2.33 -14.02
N ASP A 182 -16.97 3.22 -14.76
CA ASP A 182 -15.78 3.93 -14.27
C ASP A 182 -16.12 4.94 -13.17
N ILE A 183 -17.29 5.60 -13.22
CA ILE A 183 -17.72 6.49 -12.14
C ILE A 183 -17.88 5.72 -10.82
N PHE A 184 -18.42 4.49 -10.84
CA PHE A 184 -18.54 3.66 -9.64
C PHE A 184 -17.17 3.22 -9.11
N LEU A 185 -16.22 2.95 -10.00
CA LEU A 185 -14.85 2.63 -9.61
C LEU A 185 -14.15 3.83 -8.97
N MET A 186 -14.28 5.02 -9.58
CA MET A 186 -13.71 6.24 -9.02
C MET A 186 -14.36 6.63 -7.69
N SER A 187 -15.67 6.42 -7.55
CA SER A 187 -16.35 6.59 -6.26
C SER A 187 -15.87 5.58 -5.21
N ALA A 188 -15.70 4.31 -5.57
CA ALA A 188 -15.17 3.30 -4.64
C ALA A 188 -13.73 3.63 -4.23
N LEU A 189 -12.87 4.03 -5.17
CA LEU A 189 -11.52 4.51 -4.91
C LEU A 189 -11.54 5.69 -3.92
N PHE A 190 -12.35 6.71 -4.19
CA PHE A 190 -12.43 7.90 -3.35
C PHE A 190 -12.92 7.58 -1.93
N LEU A 191 -14.01 6.80 -1.81
CA LEU A 191 -14.55 6.41 -0.50
C LEU A 191 -13.55 5.57 0.31
N THR A 192 -12.89 4.61 -0.33
CA THR A 192 -11.86 3.80 0.36
C THR A 192 -10.63 4.60 0.74
N SER A 193 -10.32 5.68 0.02
CA SER A 193 -9.24 6.60 0.41
C SER A 193 -9.60 7.36 1.69
N ILE A 194 -10.86 7.81 1.83
CA ILE A 194 -11.33 8.45 3.08
C ILE A 194 -11.30 7.45 4.24
N LEU A 195 -11.77 6.21 4.03
CA LEU A 195 -11.72 5.17 5.06
C LEU A 195 -10.28 4.89 5.49
N PHE A 196 -9.35 4.77 4.54
CA PHE A 196 -7.93 4.60 4.83
C PHE A 196 -7.39 5.71 5.75
N GLY A 197 -7.74 6.98 5.48
CA GLY A 197 -7.34 8.07 6.36
C GLY A 197 -8.00 8.05 7.75
N ILE A 198 -9.24 7.59 7.86
CA ILE A 198 -9.93 7.42 9.15
C ILE A 198 -9.25 6.33 9.97
N ASP A 199 -8.91 5.21 9.33
CA ASP A 199 -8.34 4.03 10.00
C ASP A 199 -7.02 4.33 10.68
N HIS A 200 -6.19 5.19 10.07
CA HIS A 200 -4.95 5.67 10.69
C HIS A 200 -5.17 6.51 11.95
N THR A 201 -6.41 6.91 12.26
CA THR A 201 -6.73 7.62 13.50
C THR A 201 -7.50 6.78 14.51
N LEU A 202 -7.72 5.49 14.23
CA LEU A 202 -8.53 4.60 15.08
C LEU A 202 -7.75 3.99 16.24
N ASP A 203 -6.43 3.94 16.18
CA ASP A 203 -5.57 3.33 17.18
C ASP A 203 -5.17 4.26 18.33
N SER A 204 -5.34 5.58 18.14
CA SER A 204 -4.90 6.60 19.09
C SER A 204 -5.93 7.72 19.29
N GLU A 205 -6.06 8.23 20.51
CA GLU A 205 -6.93 9.37 20.81
C GLU A 205 -6.21 10.69 20.58
N GLN A 206 -6.47 11.33 19.43
CA GLN A 206 -5.85 12.61 19.07
C GLN A 206 -6.84 13.78 19.14
N PRO A 207 -6.40 15.01 19.50
CA PRO A 207 -7.14 16.26 19.32
C PRO A 207 -7.75 16.40 17.92
N LEU A 208 -8.88 17.09 17.81
CA LEU A 208 -9.63 17.17 16.54
C LEU A 208 -8.81 17.77 15.38
N SER A 209 -7.97 18.79 15.64
CA SER A 209 -7.16 19.42 14.60
C SER A 209 -6.09 18.47 14.06
N ILE A 210 -5.40 17.75 14.93
CA ILE A 210 -4.41 16.71 14.58
C ILE A 210 -5.10 15.57 13.82
N ARG A 211 -6.24 15.11 14.32
CA ARG A 211 -7.03 14.03 13.69
C ARG A 211 -7.47 14.39 12.27
N ILE A 212 -7.95 15.61 12.03
CA ILE A 212 -8.33 16.06 10.69
C ILE A 212 -7.11 16.10 9.77
N GLY A 213 -5.97 16.63 10.26
CA GLY A 213 -4.72 16.64 9.50
C GLY A 213 -4.25 15.24 9.11
N ALA A 214 -4.29 14.30 10.05
CA ALA A 214 -3.97 12.88 9.80
C ALA A 214 -4.92 12.28 8.76
N ILE A 215 -6.24 12.40 8.93
CA ILE A 215 -7.23 11.87 7.99
C ILE A 215 -6.99 12.41 6.58
N VAL A 216 -6.77 13.72 6.43
CA VAL A 216 -6.54 14.32 5.10
C VAL A 216 -5.22 13.84 4.50
N THR A 217 -4.15 13.76 5.28
CA THR A 217 -2.83 13.31 4.83
C THR A 217 -2.90 11.85 4.35
N PHE A 218 -3.34 10.95 5.22
CA PHE A 218 -3.42 9.53 4.91
C PHE A 218 -4.48 9.22 3.86
N ALA A 219 -5.60 9.95 3.80
CA ALA A 219 -6.55 9.78 2.71
C ALA A 219 -5.95 10.13 1.34
N ASN A 220 -5.10 11.15 1.25
CA ASN A 220 -4.39 11.46 0.01
C ASN A 220 -3.34 10.39 -0.33
N MET A 221 -2.62 9.86 0.65
CA MET A 221 -1.69 8.73 0.43
C MET A 221 -2.43 7.48 -0.03
N GLY A 222 -3.55 7.14 0.62
CA GLY A 222 -4.45 6.06 0.23
C GLY A 222 -4.99 6.26 -1.19
N LEU A 223 -5.35 7.49 -1.58
CA LEU A 223 -5.75 7.80 -2.95
C LEU A 223 -4.62 7.51 -3.94
N LEU A 224 -3.38 7.91 -3.61
CA LEU A 224 -2.21 7.68 -4.45
C LEU A 224 -1.92 6.18 -4.62
N PHE A 225 -1.91 5.40 -3.53
CA PHE A 225 -1.83 3.94 -3.61
C PHE A 225 -2.96 3.37 -4.45
N GLY A 226 -4.16 3.95 -4.39
CA GLY A 226 -5.32 3.45 -5.12
C GLY A 226 -5.20 3.68 -6.61
N LEU A 227 -4.72 4.86 -7.01
CA LEU A 227 -4.36 5.15 -8.39
C LEU A 227 -3.24 4.23 -8.89
N ILE A 228 -2.22 3.98 -8.07
CA ILE A 228 -1.14 3.01 -8.37
C ILE A 228 -1.72 1.60 -8.55
N LEU A 229 -2.62 1.16 -7.69
CA LEU A 229 -3.28 -0.15 -7.81
C LEU A 229 -4.06 -0.26 -9.13
N LEU A 230 -4.82 0.77 -9.49
CA LEU A 230 -5.59 0.80 -10.73
C LEU A 230 -4.69 0.86 -11.99
N TRP A 231 -3.62 1.63 -11.93
CA TRP A 231 -2.61 1.75 -12.99
C TRP A 231 -1.85 0.44 -13.18
N THR A 232 -1.33 -0.11 -12.08
CA THR A 232 -0.49 -1.31 -12.14
C THR A 232 -1.31 -2.59 -12.36
N ARG A 233 -2.57 -2.59 -11.91
CA ARG A 233 -3.45 -3.77 -11.79
C ARG A 233 -2.77 -4.92 -11.03
N ASN A 234 -1.89 -4.56 -10.10
CA ASN A 234 -1.10 -5.52 -9.36
C ASN A 234 -1.09 -5.17 -7.87
N LEU A 235 -1.94 -5.86 -7.12
CA LEU A 235 -2.01 -5.74 -5.66
C LEU A 235 -0.64 -5.83 -5.00
N TRP A 236 0.17 -6.82 -5.37
CA TRP A 236 1.47 -7.07 -4.73
C TRP A 236 2.49 -5.97 -5.01
N VAL A 237 2.41 -5.29 -6.16
CA VAL A 237 3.25 -4.09 -6.38
C VAL A 237 2.84 -2.98 -5.42
N THR A 238 1.55 -2.80 -5.18
CA THR A 238 1.07 -1.75 -4.26
C THR A 238 1.46 -2.08 -2.81
N VAL A 239 1.25 -3.33 -2.39
CA VAL A 239 1.71 -3.86 -1.08
C VAL A 239 3.21 -3.61 -0.87
N LEU A 240 4.04 -3.95 -1.87
CA LEU A 240 5.49 -3.77 -1.77
C LEU A 240 5.91 -2.31 -1.75
N VAL A 241 5.25 -1.44 -2.53
CA VAL A 241 5.54 0.00 -2.52
C VAL A 241 5.18 0.61 -1.17
N HIS A 242 4.03 0.22 -0.60
CA HIS A 242 3.59 0.66 0.71
C HIS A 242 4.58 0.22 1.79
N ALA A 243 4.81 -1.10 1.95
CA ALA A 243 5.73 -1.63 2.95
C ALA A 243 7.14 -1.05 2.84
N LEU A 244 7.70 -0.95 1.62
CA LEU A 244 9.07 -0.45 1.47
C LEU A 244 9.17 1.05 1.72
N TYR A 245 8.13 1.82 1.43
CA TYR A 245 8.11 3.23 1.77
C TYR A 245 8.13 3.41 3.28
N ASP A 246 7.24 2.71 4.00
CA ASP A 246 7.15 2.78 5.47
C ASP A 246 8.46 2.34 6.12
N ILE A 247 9.01 1.19 5.71
CA ILE A 247 10.35 0.73 6.15
C ILE A 247 11.38 1.83 5.96
N THR A 248 11.44 2.47 4.79
CA THR A 248 12.44 3.51 4.54
C THR A 248 12.17 4.78 5.35
N ALA A 249 10.90 5.08 5.65
CA ALA A 249 10.51 6.21 6.47
C ALA A 249 10.92 5.98 7.93
N THR A 250 10.60 4.82 8.49
CA THR A 250 11.03 4.36 9.81
C THR A 250 12.55 4.34 9.93
N LEU A 251 13.25 3.80 8.92
CA LEU A 251 14.71 3.88 8.83
C LEU A 251 15.22 5.32 8.85
N SER A 252 14.55 6.23 8.13
CA SER A 252 14.92 7.63 8.07
C SER A 252 14.72 8.37 9.38
N TRP A 253 13.74 7.95 10.19
CA TRP A 253 13.46 8.57 11.48
C TRP A 253 14.38 8.09 12.59
N TYR A 254 14.64 6.78 12.67
CA TYR A 254 15.29 6.21 13.85
C TYR A 254 16.75 5.81 13.65
N TYR A 255 17.18 5.54 12.40
CA TYR A 255 18.41 4.78 12.17
C TYR A 255 19.40 5.44 11.21
N ILE A 256 18.92 6.00 10.10
CA ILE A 256 19.77 6.49 9.00
C ILE A 256 19.12 7.74 8.38
N ASP A 257 19.68 8.92 8.63
CA ASP A 257 19.19 10.15 8.02
C ASP A 257 19.07 10.04 6.49
N TYR A 258 17.97 10.55 5.95
CA TYR A 258 17.67 10.57 4.52
C TYR A 258 17.53 9.17 3.87
N ALA A 259 17.18 8.13 4.65
CA ALA A 259 17.05 6.77 4.12
C ALA A 259 16.02 6.68 2.97
N VAL A 260 14.90 7.42 3.07
CA VAL A 260 13.86 7.46 2.01
C VAL A 260 14.45 8.03 0.72
N GLU A 261 15.14 9.17 0.79
CA GLU A 261 15.72 9.85 -0.37
C GLU A 261 16.84 9.03 -1.02
N LEU A 262 17.71 8.41 -0.20
CA LEU A 262 18.76 7.53 -0.68
C LEU A 262 18.19 6.30 -1.38
N PHE A 263 17.14 5.69 -0.82
CA PHE A 263 16.46 4.56 -1.44
C PHE A 263 15.75 4.97 -2.74
N ALA A 264 15.05 6.12 -2.74
CA ALA A 264 14.42 6.66 -3.95
C ALA A 264 15.43 6.94 -5.07
N LEU A 265 16.61 7.48 -4.73
CA LEU A 265 17.70 7.67 -5.68
C LEU A 265 18.19 6.35 -6.27
N ALA A 266 18.39 5.32 -5.42
CA ALA A 266 18.77 3.99 -5.89
C ALA A 266 17.72 3.39 -6.82
N VAL A 267 16.44 3.49 -6.45
CA VAL A 267 15.30 3.04 -7.28
C VAL A 267 15.25 3.78 -8.62
N LEU A 268 15.51 5.10 -8.62
CA LEU A 268 15.57 5.91 -9.83
C LEU A 268 16.67 5.43 -10.78
N LEU A 269 17.88 5.19 -10.26
CA LEU A 269 18.99 4.67 -11.07
C LEU A 269 18.64 3.31 -11.69
N VAL A 270 18.08 2.40 -10.90
CA VAL A 270 17.61 1.09 -11.39
C VAL A 270 16.52 1.27 -12.45
N HIS A 271 15.55 2.16 -12.23
CA HIS A 271 14.47 2.45 -13.17
C HIS A 271 15.02 2.92 -14.52
N LEU A 272 15.93 3.90 -14.51
CA LEU A 272 16.53 4.45 -15.74
C LEU A 272 17.33 3.39 -16.51
N ILE A 273 18.12 2.57 -15.82
CA ILE A 273 18.88 1.47 -16.44
C ILE A 273 17.93 0.48 -17.10
N LEU A 274 16.94 -0.03 -16.36
CA LEU A 274 16.01 -1.03 -16.87
C LEU A 274 15.14 -0.48 -18.01
N HIS A 275 14.74 0.79 -17.94
CA HIS A 275 13.90 1.42 -18.95
C HIS A 275 14.67 1.57 -20.26
N THR A 276 15.94 1.98 -20.17
CA THR A 276 16.84 2.07 -21.32
C THR A 276 17.04 0.70 -21.97
N LEU A 277 17.29 -0.34 -21.17
CA LEU A 277 17.46 -1.71 -21.66
C LEU A 277 16.20 -2.26 -22.34
N GLU A 278 15.01 -2.00 -21.78
CA GLU A 278 13.75 -2.44 -22.37
C GLU A 278 13.49 -1.74 -23.70
N LYS A 279 13.72 -0.43 -23.78
CA LYS A 279 13.56 0.36 -25.01
C LYS A 279 14.52 -0.11 -26.11
N LEU A 280 15.76 -0.43 -25.76
CA LEU A 280 16.73 -1.00 -26.71
C LEU A 280 16.31 -2.39 -27.21
N ASN A 281 15.76 -3.22 -26.33
CA ASN A 281 15.29 -4.56 -26.70
C ASN A 281 14.08 -4.51 -27.63
N GLN A 282 13.12 -3.60 -27.36
CA GLN A 282 11.95 -3.39 -28.21
C GLN A 282 12.35 -2.95 -29.62
N ARG A 283 13.25 -1.96 -29.74
CA ARG A 283 13.77 -1.51 -31.04
C ARG A 283 14.48 -2.62 -31.83
N ARG A 284 15.23 -3.50 -31.14
CA ARG A 284 15.87 -4.65 -31.80
C ARG A 284 14.84 -5.64 -32.32
N LEU A 285 13.77 -5.89 -31.56
CA LEU A 285 12.71 -6.80 -31.97
C LEU A 285 11.90 -6.24 -33.15
N GLU A 286 11.59 -4.94 -33.14
CA GLU A 286 10.94 -4.24 -34.25
C GLU A 286 11.76 -4.36 -35.54
N HIS A 287 13.07 -4.10 -35.49
CA HIS A 287 13.94 -4.26 -36.65
C HIS A 287 14.04 -5.71 -37.15
N GLN A 288 13.98 -6.71 -36.27
CA GLN A 288 13.96 -8.12 -36.68
C GLN A 288 12.67 -8.47 -37.40
N LEU A 289 11.52 -8.02 -36.89
CA LEU A 289 10.22 -8.22 -37.53
C LEU A 289 10.14 -7.54 -38.90
N GLU A 290 10.62 -6.30 -39.00
CA GLU A 290 10.69 -5.58 -40.29
C GLU A 290 11.60 -6.32 -41.30
N ALA A 291 12.73 -6.88 -40.84
CA ALA A 291 13.62 -7.64 -41.70
C ALA A 291 12.98 -8.96 -42.18
N ASP A 292 12.27 -9.67 -41.29
CA ASP A 292 11.59 -10.92 -41.62
C ASP A 292 10.40 -10.70 -42.59
N ASP A 293 9.63 -9.62 -42.40
CA ASP A 293 8.55 -9.23 -43.31
C ASP A 293 9.08 -8.88 -44.72
N LEU A 294 10.23 -8.22 -44.80
CA LEU A 294 10.89 -7.91 -46.09
C LEU A 294 11.40 -9.17 -46.80
N VAL A 295 11.89 -10.17 -46.05
CA VAL A 295 12.30 -11.46 -46.61
C VAL A 295 11.08 -12.23 -47.12
N GLN A 296 9.98 -12.30 -46.37
CA GLN A 296 8.75 -12.95 -46.81
C GLN A 296 8.10 -12.27 -48.01
N ALA A 297 8.19 -10.94 -48.12
CA ALA A 297 7.65 -10.21 -49.27
C ALA A 297 8.47 -10.40 -50.56
N ALA A 298 9.70 -10.91 -50.45
CA ALA A 298 10.61 -11.15 -51.58
C ALA A 298 10.56 -12.59 -52.13
N GLU A 299 9.90 -13.52 -51.41
CA GLU A 299 9.63 -14.92 -51.82
C GLU A 299 8.28 -15.06 -52.56
#